data_AF-A0A4Z1IFT7-F1
#
_entry.id   AF-A0A4Z1IFT7-F1
#
_cell.length_a   1.000
_cell.length_b   1.000
_cell.length_c   1.000
_cell.angle_alpha   90.00
_cell.angle_beta   90.00
_cell.angle_gamma   90.00
#
_symmetry.space_group_name_H-M   'P 1'
#
loop_
_entity.id
_entity.type
_entity.pdbx_description
1 polymer ?
#
loop_
_entity_poly.entity_id
_entity_poly.type
_entity_poly.pdbx_seq_one_letter_code
_entity_poly.pdbx_strand_id
1 'polypeptide(L)'
;MAFTSMLTQYFPPAPLFTETDIPSQKGKVFIITGGNQGVGFELIKMLYPTDATIYMASRSSTNALSAISEITASDPSRAGNLKFLHLDLMDLYSVRAAAEEFTAREENLDILWNNAGIGGLPPARKRNRESRDIWGWMGEGRSPEGGFRMRDLENGGCGNGYVDYAVSMAAGWMMGVEAGKRWGGEGILSLIQNSGNLQTQAYRTLPSPTKFLINLLLLHPAKLGAYTELFAGLSRTLTAHHQGAYIIPWGRIQTRNPRADIYAALDAGKGAELWE
;
A
#
# COMPACT_ATOMS: atom_id res chain seq x y z
N MET A 1 4.80 1.04 -27.58
CA MET A 1 3.50 0.92 -26.87
C MET A 1 3.64 0.85 -25.35
N ALA A 2 4.65 0.18 -24.77
CA ALA A 2 4.90 0.20 -23.32
C ALA A 2 5.33 1.59 -22.77
N PHE A 3 6.05 2.38 -23.57
CA PHE A 3 6.54 3.72 -23.20
C PHE A 3 5.42 4.68 -22.77
N THR A 4 4.29 4.69 -23.49
CA THR A 4 3.14 5.54 -23.17
C THR A 4 2.49 5.17 -21.82
N SER A 5 2.45 3.87 -21.47
CA SER A 5 1.93 3.40 -20.17
C SER A 5 2.83 3.82 -19.00
N MET A 6 4.16 3.78 -19.19
CA MET A 6 5.09 4.26 -18.16
C MET A 6 4.96 5.77 -17.96
N LEU A 7 4.91 6.56 -19.04
CA LEU A 7 4.76 8.02 -18.95
C LEU A 7 3.52 8.44 -18.17
N THR A 8 2.38 7.77 -18.37
CA THR A 8 1.15 8.05 -17.62
C THR A 8 1.21 7.69 -16.13
N GLN A 9 2.21 6.92 -15.70
CA GLN A 9 2.43 6.62 -14.28
C GLN A 9 3.44 7.60 -13.64
N TYR A 10 4.39 8.12 -14.41
CA TYR A 10 5.30 9.19 -13.96
C TYR A 10 4.63 10.56 -13.93
N PHE A 11 3.80 10.85 -14.94
CA PHE A 11 3.07 12.10 -15.10
C PHE A 11 1.57 11.81 -15.33
N PRO A 12 0.89 11.26 -14.33
CA PRO A 12 -0.54 10.96 -14.41
C PRO A 12 -1.39 12.21 -14.58
N PRO A 13 -2.50 12.15 -15.35
CA PRO A 13 -3.48 13.23 -15.38
C PRO A 13 -4.19 13.36 -14.02
N ALA A 14 -4.83 14.52 -13.81
CA ALA A 14 -5.54 14.89 -12.58
C ALA A 14 -6.42 13.75 -12.03
N PRO A 15 -6.50 13.55 -10.70
CA PRO A 15 -7.29 12.47 -10.10
C PRO A 15 -8.76 12.55 -10.53
N LEU A 16 -9.38 11.38 -10.73
CA LEU A 16 -10.81 11.27 -11.08
C LEU A 16 -11.70 11.00 -9.87
N PHE A 17 -11.09 10.68 -8.72
CA PHE A 17 -11.76 10.38 -7.47
C PHE A 17 -10.94 10.99 -6.33
N THR A 18 -11.62 11.75 -5.48
CA THR A 18 -11.01 12.59 -4.44
C THR A 18 -11.78 12.48 -3.13
N GLU A 19 -11.35 13.20 -2.09
CA GLU A 19 -12.02 13.21 -0.80
C GLU A 19 -13.46 13.73 -0.87
N THR A 20 -13.80 14.55 -1.87
CA THR A 20 -15.16 15.09 -2.04
C THR A 20 -16.16 14.06 -2.56
N ASP A 21 -15.67 12.97 -3.14
CA ASP A 21 -16.49 11.90 -3.71
C ASP A 21 -16.88 10.84 -2.66
N ILE A 22 -16.35 10.96 -1.44
CA ILE A 22 -16.51 9.96 -0.39
C ILE A 22 -17.77 10.26 0.43
N PRO A 23 -18.80 9.39 0.39
CA PRO A 23 -19.94 9.52 1.29
C PRO A 23 -19.55 9.11 2.72
N SER A 24 -20.43 9.35 3.68
CA SER A 24 -20.25 8.85 5.05
C SER A 24 -19.94 7.35 5.05
N GLN A 25 -18.93 6.99 5.84
CA GLN A 25 -18.47 5.64 6.14
C GLN A 25 -18.81 5.27 7.59
N LYS A 26 -19.85 5.89 8.17
CA LYS A 26 -20.28 5.61 9.53
C LYS A 26 -20.57 4.12 9.73
N GLY A 27 -19.98 3.54 10.78
CA GLY A 27 -20.09 2.12 11.09
C GLY A 27 -19.15 1.22 10.30
N LYS A 28 -18.28 1.78 9.46
CA LYS A 28 -17.21 1.06 8.77
C LYS A 28 -15.91 1.12 9.56
N VAL A 29 -15.15 0.03 9.51
CA VAL A 29 -13.88 -0.14 10.24
C VAL A 29 -12.74 -0.33 9.26
N PHE A 30 -11.71 0.51 9.39
CA PHE A 30 -10.55 0.56 8.50
C PHE A 30 -9.25 0.35 9.28
N ILE A 31 -8.29 -0.36 8.69
CA ILE A 31 -6.90 -0.41 9.16
C ILE A 31 -5.99 0.15 8.06
N ILE A 32 -5.10 1.07 8.42
CA ILE A 32 -4.07 1.60 7.51
C ILE A 32 -2.71 1.36 8.16
N THR A 33 -1.88 0.51 7.55
CA THR A 33 -0.49 0.32 7.99
C THR A 33 0.40 1.47 7.53
N GLY A 34 1.29 1.94 8.41
CA GLY A 34 2.16 3.08 8.11
C GLY A 34 1.41 4.42 8.06
N GLY A 35 0.28 4.53 8.76
CA GLY A 35 -0.61 5.70 8.70
C GLY A 35 -0.09 6.98 9.38
N ASN A 36 1.06 6.94 10.06
CA ASN A 36 1.58 8.09 10.81
C ASN A 36 2.43 9.07 9.95
N GLN A 37 2.63 8.79 8.66
CA GLN A 37 3.39 9.65 7.75
C GLN A 37 3.07 9.36 6.27
N GLY A 38 3.47 10.27 5.38
CA GLY A 38 3.42 10.05 3.93
C GLY A 38 2.00 9.80 3.41
N VAL A 39 1.84 8.78 2.56
CA VAL A 39 0.57 8.48 1.89
C VAL A 39 -0.50 8.05 2.88
N GLY A 40 -0.20 7.09 3.75
CA GLY A 40 -1.14 6.63 4.78
C GLY A 40 -1.63 7.75 5.70
N PHE A 41 -0.78 8.74 6.01
CA PHE A 41 -1.21 9.91 6.78
C PHE A 41 -2.21 10.78 6.02
N GLU A 42 -1.93 11.09 4.75
CA GLU A 42 -2.86 11.85 3.91
C GLU A 42 -4.17 11.07 3.68
N LEU A 43 -4.10 9.74 3.52
CA LEU A 43 -5.27 8.88 3.41
C LEU A 43 -6.14 8.97 4.67
N ILE A 44 -5.56 8.80 5.86
CA ILE A 44 -6.32 8.92 7.13
C ILE A 44 -6.93 10.31 7.25
N LYS A 45 -6.19 11.37 6.88
CA LYS A 45 -6.70 12.75 6.92
C LYS A 45 -7.91 12.95 6.02
N MET A 46 -7.96 12.27 4.87
CA MET A 46 -9.12 12.29 3.96
C MET A 46 -10.28 11.40 4.43
N LEU A 47 -10.01 10.32 5.14
CA LEU A 47 -11.02 9.40 5.67
C LEU A 47 -11.62 9.90 7.00
N TYR A 48 -10.89 10.67 7.79
CA TYR A 48 -11.34 11.17 9.09
C TYR A 48 -12.70 11.92 9.05
N PRO A 49 -12.97 12.77 8.04
CA PRO A 49 -14.26 13.44 7.89
C PRO A 49 -15.43 12.52 7.49
N THR A 50 -15.22 11.22 7.31
CA THR A 50 -16.26 10.28 6.82
C THR A 50 -17.02 9.56 7.93
N ASP A 51 -16.64 9.72 9.20
CA ASP A 51 -17.16 8.98 10.36
C ASP A 51 -16.85 7.47 10.39
N ALA A 52 -15.90 6.99 9.58
CA ALA A 52 -15.33 5.65 9.76
C ALA A 52 -14.55 5.52 11.07
N THR A 53 -14.55 4.33 11.65
CA THR A 53 -13.56 3.95 12.67
C THR A 53 -12.26 3.57 11.97
N ILE A 54 -11.17 4.23 12.30
CA ILE A 54 -9.88 4.12 11.63
C ILE A 54 -8.82 3.70 12.63
N TYR A 55 -8.15 2.58 12.37
CA TYR A 55 -6.96 2.15 13.08
C TYR A 55 -5.71 2.59 12.32
N MET A 56 -5.00 3.57 12.88
CA MET A 56 -3.67 3.96 12.45
C MET A 56 -2.66 2.93 12.98
N ALA A 57 -2.29 1.97 12.13
CA ALA A 57 -1.33 0.94 12.49
C ALA A 57 0.10 1.44 12.25
N SER A 58 0.91 1.49 13.32
CA SER A 58 2.31 1.94 13.23
C SER A 58 3.18 1.35 14.33
N ARG A 59 4.49 1.32 14.07
CA ARG A 59 5.52 0.86 15.01
C ARG A 59 5.71 1.83 16.17
N SER A 60 5.78 3.13 15.86
CA SER A 60 6.10 4.16 16.85
C SER A 60 4.80 4.73 17.41
N SER A 61 4.51 4.41 18.66
CA SER A 61 3.39 5.00 19.39
C SER A 61 3.50 6.52 19.45
N THR A 62 4.70 7.06 19.73
CA THR A 62 4.95 8.51 19.78
C THR A 62 4.58 9.21 18.48
N ASN A 63 5.07 8.72 17.34
CA ASN A 63 4.78 9.34 16.04
C ASN A 63 3.31 9.17 15.66
N ALA A 64 2.71 8.01 15.96
CA ALA A 64 1.31 7.76 15.69
C ALA A 64 0.40 8.69 16.51
N LEU A 65 0.64 8.82 17.82
CA LEU A 65 -0.15 9.70 18.69
C LEU A 65 0.00 11.17 18.29
N SER A 66 1.20 11.60 17.87
CA SER A 66 1.39 12.94 17.31
C SER A 66 0.56 13.16 16.04
N ALA A 67 0.57 12.20 15.11
CA ALA A 67 -0.21 12.28 13.88
C ALA A 67 -1.72 12.27 14.15
N ILE A 68 -2.19 11.44 15.09
CA ILE A 68 -3.59 11.41 15.54
C ILE A 68 -3.98 12.76 16.12
N SER A 69 -3.15 13.35 16.98
CA SER A 69 -3.41 14.68 17.54
C SER A 69 -3.52 15.76 16.47
N GLU A 70 -2.67 15.70 15.44
CA GLU A 70 -2.72 16.64 14.32
C GLU A 70 -4.01 16.51 13.50
N ILE A 71 -4.40 15.29 13.15
CA ILE A 71 -5.60 15.03 12.33
C ILE A 71 -6.87 15.42 13.10
N THR A 72 -6.96 14.99 14.36
CA THR A 72 -8.14 15.21 15.21
C THR A 72 -8.34 16.66 15.61
N ALA A 73 -7.29 17.50 15.55
CA ALA A 73 -7.40 18.94 15.83
C ALA A 73 -8.38 19.67 14.89
N SER A 74 -8.59 19.14 13.67
CA SER A 74 -9.54 19.70 12.70
C SER A 74 -11.01 19.51 13.09
N ASP A 75 -11.34 18.42 13.79
CA ASP A 75 -12.67 18.14 14.32
C ASP A 75 -12.56 17.22 15.56
N PRO A 76 -12.38 17.77 16.76
CA PRO A 76 -12.21 16.98 17.98
C PRO A 76 -13.43 16.12 18.33
N SER A 77 -14.62 16.44 17.80
CA SER A 77 -15.84 15.69 18.12
C SER A 77 -15.80 14.24 17.61
N ARG A 78 -14.92 13.96 16.64
CA ARG A 78 -14.74 12.64 16.01
C ARG A 78 -13.47 11.93 16.46
N ALA A 79 -12.73 12.48 17.43
CA ALA A 79 -11.42 11.97 17.80
C ALA A 79 -11.45 10.50 18.26
N GLY A 80 -12.57 10.05 18.86
CA GLY A 80 -12.77 8.66 19.27
C GLY A 80 -12.80 7.64 18.12
N ASN A 81 -12.99 8.11 16.88
CA ASN A 81 -13.00 7.25 15.70
C ASN A 81 -11.59 6.95 15.17
N LEU A 82 -10.57 7.72 15.55
CA LEU A 82 -9.19 7.51 15.11
C LEU A 82 -8.35 6.88 16.23
N LYS A 83 -8.06 5.58 16.09
CA LYS A 83 -7.44 4.73 17.10
C LYS A 83 -6.00 4.38 16.70
N PHE A 84 -5.10 4.31 17.66
CA PHE A 84 -3.77 3.74 17.44
C PHE A 84 -3.82 2.22 17.53
N LEU A 85 -3.12 1.53 16.61
CA LEU A 85 -2.83 0.11 16.70
C LEU A 85 -1.31 -0.08 16.63
N HIS A 86 -0.71 -0.70 17.65
CA HIS A 86 0.71 -0.99 17.59
C HIS A 86 0.96 -2.15 16.61
N LEU A 87 1.75 -1.90 15.57
CA LEU A 87 2.08 -2.92 14.56
C LEU A 87 3.51 -2.74 14.07
N ASP A 88 4.36 -3.72 14.38
CA ASP A 88 5.68 -3.88 13.77
C ASP A 88 5.72 -5.02 12.77
N LEU A 89 5.68 -4.66 11.49
CA LEU A 89 5.79 -5.58 10.36
C LEU A 89 7.15 -6.28 10.27
N MET A 90 8.14 -5.88 11.07
CA MET A 90 9.42 -6.60 11.19
C MET A 90 9.41 -7.66 12.31
N ASP A 91 8.35 -7.73 13.11
CA ASP A 91 8.18 -8.68 14.21
C ASP A 91 6.82 -9.40 14.15
N LEU A 92 6.85 -10.69 13.86
CA LEU A 92 5.62 -11.49 13.75
C LEU A 92 4.87 -11.68 15.06
N TYR A 93 5.53 -11.55 16.21
CA TYR A 93 4.82 -11.51 17.48
C TYR A 93 4.01 -10.21 17.60
N SER A 94 4.55 -9.09 17.14
CA SER A 94 3.82 -7.82 17.04
C SER A 94 2.65 -7.91 16.07
N VAL A 95 2.82 -8.52 14.89
CA VAL A 95 1.73 -8.73 13.92
C VAL A 95 0.60 -9.56 14.53
N ARG A 96 0.93 -10.69 15.18
CA ARG A 96 -0.06 -11.53 15.87
C ARG A 96 -0.78 -10.76 16.98
N ALA A 97 -0.02 -10.08 17.84
CA ALA A 97 -0.60 -9.31 18.94
C ALA A 97 -1.53 -8.18 18.44
N ALA A 98 -1.17 -7.51 17.35
CA ALA A 98 -2.01 -6.49 16.73
C ALA A 98 -3.33 -7.07 16.19
N ALA A 99 -3.27 -8.26 15.56
CA ALA A 99 -4.45 -8.96 15.08
C ALA A 99 -5.37 -9.41 16.24
N GLU A 100 -4.78 -9.93 17.33
CA GLU A 100 -5.51 -10.31 18.55
C GLU A 100 -6.14 -9.08 19.23
N GLU A 101 -5.41 -7.97 19.33
CA GLU A 101 -5.92 -6.70 19.86
C GLU A 101 -7.08 -6.15 19.03
N PHE A 102 -6.97 -6.21 17.70
CA PHE A 102 -8.01 -5.75 16.79
C PHE A 102 -9.27 -6.61 16.90
N THR A 103 -9.13 -7.94 16.81
CA THR A 103 -10.26 -8.89 16.89
C THR A 103 -10.92 -8.93 18.27
N ALA A 104 -10.23 -8.51 19.33
CA ALA A 104 -10.84 -8.31 20.65
C ALA A 104 -11.68 -7.02 20.74
N ARG A 105 -11.52 -6.07 19.81
CA ARG A 105 -12.20 -4.76 19.83
C ARG A 105 -13.27 -4.60 18.76
N GLU A 106 -13.10 -5.24 17.62
CA GLU A 106 -13.96 -5.08 16.45
C GLU A 106 -14.38 -6.45 15.92
N GLU A 107 -15.66 -6.59 15.60
CA GLU A 107 -16.21 -7.83 15.03
C GLU A 107 -15.98 -7.94 13.52
N ASN A 108 -15.75 -6.80 12.85
CA ASN A 108 -15.66 -6.70 11.40
C ASN A 108 -14.52 -5.77 10.98
N LEU A 109 -13.96 -6.04 9.81
CA LEU A 109 -13.01 -5.19 9.11
C LEU A 109 -13.50 -4.97 7.68
N ASP A 110 -13.77 -3.72 7.31
CA ASP A 110 -14.27 -3.41 5.96
C ASP A 110 -13.12 -3.23 4.97
N ILE A 111 -12.04 -2.53 5.35
CA ILE A 111 -10.90 -2.28 4.46
C ILE A 111 -9.57 -2.30 5.22
N LEU A 112 -8.59 -3.02 4.68
CA LEU A 112 -7.20 -3.04 5.14
C LEU A 112 -6.26 -2.50 4.05
N TRP A 113 -5.64 -1.35 4.31
CA TRP A 113 -4.57 -0.80 3.46
C TRP A 113 -3.18 -1.22 3.95
N ASN A 114 -2.45 -2.00 3.15
CA ASN A 114 -1.02 -2.27 3.38
C ASN A 114 -0.14 -1.25 2.68
N ASN A 115 -0.22 -0.05 3.23
CA ASN A 115 0.52 1.10 2.76
C ASN A 115 1.94 1.15 3.36
N ALA A 116 2.22 0.49 4.50
CA ALA A 116 3.54 0.53 5.11
C ALA A 116 4.62 -0.04 4.18
N GLY A 117 5.66 0.75 3.92
CA GLY A 117 6.80 0.36 3.10
C GLY A 117 8.09 1.07 3.52
N ILE A 118 9.22 0.39 3.33
CA ILE A 118 10.56 0.94 3.57
C ILE A 118 11.42 0.65 2.34
N GLY A 119 11.91 1.70 1.68
CA GLY A 119 12.80 1.58 0.51
C GLY A 119 14.20 2.13 0.77
N GLY A 120 15.18 1.63 0.00
CA GLY A 120 16.53 2.21 -0.07
C GLY A 120 17.42 1.98 1.16
N LEU A 121 17.15 0.93 1.96
CA LEU A 121 18.03 0.51 3.04
C LEU A 121 19.12 -0.46 2.53
N PRO A 122 20.32 -0.49 3.15
CA PRO A 122 21.24 -1.61 2.98
C PRO A 122 20.53 -2.94 3.35
N PRO A 123 20.91 -4.08 2.74
CA PRO A 123 20.18 -5.34 2.87
C PRO A 123 19.87 -5.67 4.34
N ALA A 124 18.58 -5.73 4.66
CA ALA A 124 18.10 -5.98 6.01
C ALA A 124 18.25 -7.47 6.37
N ARG A 125 18.43 -7.74 7.66
CA ARG A 125 18.57 -9.08 8.25
C ARG A 125 17.18 -9.77 8.26
N LYS A 126 17.10 -10.99 7.71
CA LYS A 126 15.90 -11.85 7.51
C LYS A 126 14.82 -11.77 8.62
N ARG A 127 13.52 -11.71 8.23
CA ARG A 127 12.33 -12.21 8.99
C ARG A 127 11.02 -12.17 8.16
N ASN A 128 10.05 -13.04 8.52
CA ASN A 128 9.01 -13.67 7.66
C ASN A 128 7.61 -12.99 7.61
N ARG A 129 6.85 -13.22 6.50
CA ARG A 129 5.40 -13.53 6.18
C ARG A 129 4.22 -13.18 7.12
N GLU A 130 2.95 -12.87 6.78
CA GLU A 130 2.10 -12.48 5.60
C GLU A 130 0.64 -12.24 6.14
N SER A 131 -0.24 -11.45 5.47
CA SER A 131 -1.72 -11.37 5.71
C SER A 131 -2.50 -10.83 4.47
N ARG A 132 -3.67 -10.16 4.60
CA ARG A 132 -4.56 -9.85 3.47
C ARG A 132 -4.93 -8.37 3.24
N ASP A 133 -4.76 -7.90 2.01
CA ASP A 133 -3.77 -6.83 1.88
C ASP A 133 -3.95 -5.96 0.61
N ILE A 134 -3.85 -4.63 0.73
CA ILE A 134 -3.74 -3.68 -0.40
C ILE A 134 -2.29 -3.17 -0.49
N TRP A 135 -1.54 -3.56 -1.52
CA TRP A 135 -0.08 -3.35 -1.63
C TRP A 135 0.28 -2.09 -2.42
N GLY A 136 1.12 -1.20 -1.86
CA GLY A 136 1.50 0.07 -2.51
C GLY A 136 2.99 0.21 -2.89
N TRP A 137 3.26 0.46 -4.19
CA TRP A 137 4.31 1.33 -4.80
C TRP A 137 4.86 0.78 -6.14
N MET A 138 5.23 1.70 -7.05
CA MET A 138 6.04 1.45 -8.26
C MET A 138 7.49 1.09 -7.91
N GLY A 139 7.70 -0.04 -7.25
CA GLY A 139 9.04 -0.53 -6.91
C GLY A 139 9.47 -1.70 -7.78
N GLU A 140 8.55 -2.39 -8.44
CA GLU A 140 8.78 -3.67 -9.09
C GLU A 140 9.65 -3.56 -10.34
N GLY A 141 9.87 -2.38 -10.92
CA GLY A 141 10.57 -2.21 -12.20
C GLY A 141 11.99 -2.77 -12.25
N ARG A 142 12.64 -3.02 -11.11
CA ARG A 142 13.97 -3.67 -11.01
C ARG A 142 13.93 -5.14 -10.60
N SER A 143 12.74 -5.69 -10.40
CA SER A 143 12.60 -7.10 -10.05
C SER A 143 12.90 -7.97 -11.28
N PRO A 144 13.38 -9.22 -11.08
CA PRO A 144 13.65 -10.14 -12.17
C PRO A 144 12.41 -10.40 -13.04
N GLU A 145 12.65 -10.99 -14.21
CA GLU A 145 11.56 -11.51 -15.05
C GLU A 145 10.68 -12.48 -14.25
N GLY A 146 9.37 -12.30 -14.37
CA GLY A 146 8.39 -13.01 -13.56
C GLY A 146 8.42 -12.63 -12.07
N GLY A 147 8.91 -11.44 -11.72
CA GLY A 147 8.78 -10.81 -10.40
C GLY A 147 9.79 -11.23 -9.34
N PHE A 148 10.11 -12.52 -9.19
CA PHE A 148 11.08 -12.98 -8.20
C PHE A 148 11.75 -14.30 -8.62
N ARG A 149 12.84 -14.66 -7.92
CA ARG A 149 13.45 -16.00 -8.00
C ARG A 149 13.33 -16.64 -6.62
N MET A 150 12.72 -17.83 -6.51
CA MET A 150 12.53 -18.51 -5.21
C MET A 150 13.83 -18.62 -4.42
N ARG A 151 14.91 -18.99 -5.12
CA ARG A 151 16.27 -19.06 -4.55
C ARG A 151 16.68 -17.76 -3.83
N ASP A 152 16.33 -16.59 -4.36
CA ASP A 152 16.70 -15.33 -3.73
C ASP A 152 15.90 -15.12 -2.44
N LEU A 153 14.61 -15.47 -2.44
CA LEU A 153 13.75 -15.37 -1.26
C LEU A 153 14.24 -16.29 -0.12
N GLU A 154 14.55 -17.54 -0.43
CA GLU A 154 15.08 -18.53 0.53
C GLU A 154 16.42 -18.07 1.13
N ASN A 155 17.25 -17.42 0.31
CA ASN A 155 18.52 -16.85 0.75
C ASN A 155 18.37 -15.53 1.52
N GLY A 156 17.17 -14.95 1.57
CA GLY A 156 16.88 -13.67 2.25
C GLY A 156 17.22 -12.44 1.42
N GLY A 157 17.26 -12.57 0.10
CA GLY A 157 17.61 -11.54 -0.87
C GLY A 157 18.74 -11.97 -1.80
N CYS A 158 18.92 -11.23 -2.89
CA CYS A 158 20.02 -11.37 -3.84
C CYS A 158 21.25 -10.52 -3.46
N GLY A 159 21.21 -9.82 -2.31
CA GLY A 159 22.29 -8.98 -1.81
C GLY A 159 22.34 -7.59 -2.44
N ASN A 160 21.40 -7.26 -3.32
CA ASN A 160 21.22 -5.92 -3.89
C ASN A 160 19.93 -5.31 -3.35
N GLY A 161 20.05 -4.39 -2.39
CA GLY A 161 18.90 -3.78 -1.71
C GLY A 161 17.87 -3.10 -2.65
N TYR A 162 18.28 -2.64 -3.83
CA TYR A 162 17.32 -2.09 -4.82
C TYR A 162 16.53 -3.19 -5.52
N VAL A 163 17.17 -4.32 -5.83
CA VAL A 163 16.50 -5.47 -6.44
C VAL A 163 15.63 -6.18 -5.40
N ASP A 164 16.14 -6.35 -4.18
CA ASP A 164 15.40 -6.97 -3.07
C ASP A 164 14.14 -6.18 -2.72
N TYR A 165 14.23 -4.84 -2.71
CA TYR A 165 13.06 -3.97 -2.58
C TYR A 165 12.09 -4.11 -3.76
N ALA A 166 12.59 -4.20 -4.99
CA ALA A 166 11.73 -4.40 -6.15
C ALA A 166 11.02 -5.76 -6.12
N VAL A 167 11.72 -6.79 -5.66
CA VAL A 167 11.19 -8.14 -5.45
C VAL A 167 10.11 -8.13 -4.39
N SER A 168 10.25 -7.39 -3.27
CA SER A 168 9.19 -7.32 -2.26
C SER A 168 7.91 -6.68 -2.79
N MET A 169 8.02 -5.70 -3.71
CA MET A 169 6.85 -5.10 -4.37
C MET A 169 6.20 -6.05 -5.38
N ALA A 170 7.00 -6.76 -6.17
CA ALA A 170 6.49 -7.79 -7.08
C ALA A 170 5.83 -8.95 -6.31
N ALA A 171 6.41 -9.36 -5.19
CA ALA A 171 5.85 -10.36 -4.29
C ALA A 171 4.52 -9.87 -3.70
N GLY A 172 4.46 -8.63 -3.19
CA GLY A 172 3.23 -8.00 -2.72
C GLY A 172 2.12 -8.03 -3.77
N TRP A 173 2.44 -7.63 -5.01
CA TRP A 173 1.51 -7.76 -6.13
C TRP A 173 1.00 -9.19 -6.29
N MET A 174 1.92 -10.15 -6.37
CA MET A 174 1.55 -11.54 -6.61
C MET A 174 0.69 -12.12 -5.48
N MET A 175 1.03 -11.81 -4.23
CA MET A 175 0.23 -12.16 -3.05
C MET A 175 -1.15 -11.53 -3.10
N GLY A 176 -1.29 -10.28 -3.52
CA GLY A 176 -2.60 -9.63 -3.69
C GLY A 176 -3.48 -10.33 -4.74
N VAL A 177 -2.90 -10.75 -5.86
CA VAL A 177 -3.64 -11.50 -6.89
C VAL A 177 -4.05 -12.87 -6.36
N GLU A 178 -3.15 -13.58 -5.69
CA GLU A 178 -3.42 -14.89 -5.11
C GLU A 178 -4.45 -14.82 -3.98
N ALA A 179 -4.36 -13.81 -3.11
CA ALA A 179 -5.35 -13.49 -2.10
C ALA A 179 -6.74 -13.32 -2.74
N GLY A 180 -6.80 -12.66 -3.90
CA GLY A 180 -8.05 -12.53 -4.64
C GLY A 180 -8.65 -13.84 -5.09
N LYS A 181 -7.82 -14.76 -5.59
CA LYS A 181 -8.26 -16.11 -5.99
C LYS A 181 -8.76 -16.91 -4.79
N ARG A 182 -8.01 -16.88 -3.68
CA ARG A 182 -8.26 -17.71 -2.50
C ARG A 182 -9.51 -17.29 -1.76
N TRP A 183 -9.67 -15.99 -1.53
CA TRP A 183 -10.79 -15.56 -0.73
C TRP A 183 -11.71 -14.50 -1.35
N GLY A 184 -11.69 -14.34 -2.68
CA GLY A 184 -12.70 -13.56 -3.40
C GLY A 184 -14.11 -14.15 -3.30
N GLY A 185 -14.20 -15.49 -3.16
CA GLY A 185 -15.47 -16.19 -2.90
C GLY A 185 -16.12 -15.85 -1.56
N GLU A 186 -15.37 -15.26 -0.63
CA GLU A 186 -15.85 -14.78 0.67
C GLU A 186 -16.33 -13.32 0.61
N GLY A 187 -16.42 -12.74 -0.59
CA GLY A 187 -16.84 -11.34 -0.80
C GLY A 187 -15.71 -10.33 -0.58
N ILE A 188 -14.45 -10.76 -0.49
CA ILE A 188 -13.31 -9.88 -0.26
C ILE A 188 -12.63 -9.52 -1.58
N LEU A 189 -12.69 -8.25 -1.93
CA LEU A 189 -11.97 -7.68 -3.06
C LEU A 189 -10.51 -7.37 -2.65
N SER A 190 -9.56 -7.86 -3.43
CA SER A 190 -8.12 -7.60 -3.23
C SER A 190 -7.58 -6.93 -4.47
N LEU A 191 -6.96 -5.77 -4.25
CA LEU A 191 -6.46 -4.87 -5.28
C LEU A 191 -5.02 -4.54 -4.98
N ILE A 192 -4.26 -4.33 -6.05
CA ILE A 192 -2.87 -3.92 -5.99
C ILE A 192 -2.82 -2.46 -6.37
N GLN A 193 -1.97 -1.67 -5.73
CA GLN A 193 -1.93 -0.25 -6.00
C GLN A 193 -0.50 0.27 -6.18
N ASN A 194 -0.41 1.33 -6.97
CA ASN A 194 0.78 2.12 -7.12
C ASN A 194 0.41 3.56 -6.78
N SER A 195 0.88 4.02 -5.63
CA SER A 195 0.65 5.38 -5.15
C SER A 195 1.51 6.42 -5.87
N GLY A 196 2.32 6.04 -6.87
CA GLY A 196 3.08 6.96 -7.73
C GLY A 196 4.40 7.45 -7.15
N ASN A 197 5.04 8.39 -7.85
CA ASN A 197 6.30 8.99 -7.43
C ASN A 197 6.02 10.17 -6.50
N LEU A 198 6.29 10.01 -5.21
CA LEU A 198 5.80 10.95 -4.20
C LEU A 198 6.89 11.56 -3.33
N GLN A 199 6.64 12.79 -2.90
CA GLN A 199 7.39 13.49 -1.88
C GLN A 199 7.18 12.83 -0.51
N THR A 200 7.98 11.81 -0.21
CA THR A 200 7.92 11.07 1.06
C THR A 200 9.32 10.92 1.68
N GLN A 201 9.37 10.36 2.89
CA GLN A 201 10.63 10.04 3.55
C GLN A 201 11.43 8.89 2.90
N ALA A 202 10.90 8.22 1.86
CA ALA A 202 11.60 7.14 1.16
C ALA A 202 12.95 7.59 0.57
N TYR A 203 13.08 8.86 0.22
CA TYR A 203 14.29 9.44 -0.39
C TYR A 203 15.20 10.18 0.61
N ARG A 204 15.01 9.98 1.92
CA ARG A 204 15.75 10.73 2.95
C ARG A 204 17.26 10.49 2.96
N THR A 205 17.71 9.36 2.44
CA THR A 205 19.13 8.98 2.36
C THR A 205 19.82 9.47 1.09
N LEU A 206 19.08 10.01 0.11
CA LEU A 206 19.67 10.50 -1.13
C LEU A 206 20.45 11.81 -0.92
N PRO A 207 21.56 12.02 -1.65
CA PRO A 207 22.30 13.28 -1.63
C PRO A 207 21.41 14.47 -2.02
N SER A 208 21.61 15.63 -1.38
CA SER A 208 20.76 16.82 -1.57
C SER A 208 20.59 17.28 -3.02
N PRO A 209 21.63 17.32 -3.89
CA PRO A 209 21.45 17.69 -5.29
C PRO A 209 20.55 16.72 -6.07
N THR A 210 20.73 15.41 -5.82
CA THR A 210 19.90 14.37 -6.41
C THR A 210 18.46 14.49 -5.93
N LYS A 211 18.26 14.70 -4.63
CA LYS A 211 16.93 14.89 -4.03
C LYS A 211 16.23 16.11 -4.61
N PHE A 212 16.93 17.23 -4.78
CA PHE A 212 16.40 18.43 -5.43
C PHE A 212 15.93 18.15 -6.86
N LEU A 213 16.78 17.50 -7.66
CA LEU A 213 16.49 17.23 -9.07
C LEU A 213 15.27 16.31 -9.25
N ILE A 214 15.20 15.20 -8.49
CA ILE A 214 14.03 14.30 -8.58
C ILE A 214 12.78 14.99 -8.05
N ASN A 215 12.91 15.86 -7.04
CA ASN A 215 11.78 16.59 -6.50
C ASN A 215 11.20 17.58 -7.50
N LEU A 216 12.05 18.20 -8.32
CA LEU A 216 11.63 19.13 -9.36
C LEU A 216 10.99 18.43 -10.55
N LEU A 217 11.50 17.25 -10.94
CA LEU A 217 11.17 16.64 -12.22
C LEU A 217 10.23 15.44 -12.14
N LEU A 218 10.11 14.78 -10.99
CA LEU A 218 9.48 13.46 -10.89
C LEU A 218 8.53 13.29 -9.70
N LEU A 219 8.81 13.94 -8.56
CA LEU A 219 8.03 13.71 -7.35
C LEU A 219 6.80 14.63 -7.27
N HIS A 220 5.69 14.04 -6.87
CA HIS A 220 4.41 14.69 -6.65
C HIS A 220 4.07 14.78 -5.16
N PRO A 221 3.18 15.70 -4.73
CA PRO A 221 2.72 15.75 -3.34
C PRO A 221 2.13 14.41 -2.87
N ALA A 222 2.43 13.99 -1.63
CA ALA A 222 1.95 12.72 -1.07
C ALA A 222 0.42 12.57 -1.10
N LYS A 223 -0.31 13.69 -1.01
CA LYS A 223 -1.76 13.79 -1.16
C LYS A 223 -2.27 13.07 -2.42
N LEU A 224 -1.55 13.19 -3.54
CA LEU A 224 -1.96 12.58 -4.80
C LEU A 224 -1.88 11.05 -4.76
N GLY A 225 -0.90 10.50 -4.06
CA GLY A 225 -0.81 9.06 -3.81
C GLY A 225 -1.99 8.53 -3.01
N ALA A 226 -2.46 9.30 -2.02
CA ALA A 226 -3.62 8.93 -1.21
C ALA A 226 -4.90 8.84 -2.05
N TYR A 227 -5.00 9.58 -3.16
CA TYR A 227 -6.12 9.42 -4.10
C TYR A 227 -6.14 8.08 -4.81
N THR A 228 -4.97 7.49 -5.10
CA THR A 228 -4.92 6.11 -5.59
C THR A 228 -5.51 5.16 -4.55
N GLU A 229 -5.15 5.32 -3.28
CA GLU A 229 -5.59 4.43 -2.20
C GLU A 229 -7.08 4.60 -1.88
N LEU A 230 -7.57 5.85 -1.92
CA LEU A 230 -8.99 6.17 -1.80
C LEU A 230 -9.81 5.57 -2.93
N PHE A 231 -9.35 5.72 -4.18
CA PHE A 231 -10.03 5.12 -5.32
C PHE A 231 -10.08 3.60 -5.19
N ALA A 232 -8.96 2.97 -4.84
CA ALA A 232 -8.90 1.52 -4.67
C ALA A 232 -9.85 1.01 -3.56
N GLY A 233 -9.93 1.71 -2.43
CA GLY A 233 -10.75 1.26 -1.30
C GLY A 233 -12.23 1.62 -1.39
N LEU A 234 -12.59 2.79 -1.94
CA LEU A 234 -13.94 3.36 -1.80
C LEU A 234 -14.65 3.65 -3.12
N SER A 235 -13.99 3.50 -4.27
CA SER A 235 -14.67 3.70 -5.56
C SER A 235 -15.72 2.62 -5.78
N ARG A 236 -16.97 3.05 -5.97
CA ARG A 236 -18.09 2.16 -6.30
C ARG A 236 -18.00 1.55 -7.71
N THR A 237 -17.08 2.03 -8.54
CA THR A 237 -16.82 1.45 -9.86
C THR A 237 -16.03 0.16 -9.76
N LEU A 238 -15.30 -0.06 -8.66
CA LEU A 238 -14.57 -1.29 -8.39
C LEU A 238 -15.51 -2.30 -7.74
N THR A 239 -15.47 -3.52 -8.26
CA THR A 239 -16.38 -4.62 -7.93
C THR A 239 -15.61 -5.93 -7.97
N ALA A 240 -16.25 -7.06 -7.65
CA ALA A 240 -15.64 -8.38 -7.76
C ALA A 240 -15.06 -8.70 -9.17
N HIS A 241 -15.57 -8.06 -10.23
CA HIS A 241 -14.99 -8.20 -11.58
C HIS A 241 -13.57 -7.64 -11.72
N HIS A 242 -13.16 -6.79 -10.77
CA HIS A 242 -11.85 -6.16 -10.73
C HIS A 242 -10.88 -6.89 -9.78
N GLN A 243 -11.18 -8.13 -9.40
CA GLN A 243 -10.33 -8.91 -8.53
C GLN A 243 -8.88 -8.99 -9.04
N GLY A 244 -7.91 -8.64 -8.18
CA GLY A 244 -6.49 -8.65 -8.54
C GLY A 244 -6.09 -7.54 -9.52
N ALA A 245 -6.96 -6.56 -9.77
CA ALA A 245 -6.63 -5.43 -10.63
C ALA A 245 -5.51 -4.56 -10.02
N TYR A 246 -4.68 -4.02 -10.89
CA TYR A 246 -3.61 -3.11 -10.52
C TYR A 246 -4.06 -1.66 -10.73
N ILE A 247 -4.10 -0.88 -9.65
CA ILE A 247 -4.54 0.50 -9.62
C ILE A 247 -3.32 1.42 -9.72
N ILE A 248 -3.24 2.20 -10.80
CA ILE A 248 -2.16 3.15 -11.07
C ILE A 248 -2.53 4.59 -10.67
N PRO A 249 -1.54 5.49 -10.56
CA PRO A 249 -1.75 6.90 -10.26
C PRO A 249 -2.73 7.64 -11.20
N TRP A 250 -3.62 8.52 -10.73
CA TRP A 250 -4.10 8.72 -9.37
C TRP A 250 -5.48 8.09 -9.24
N GLY A 251 -5.52 6.77 -9.07
CA GLY A 251 -6.78 6.00 -9.01
C GLY A 251 -7.33 5.64 -10.39
N ARG A 252 -6.61 4.78 -11.13
CA ARG A 252 -7.06 4.24 -12.41
C ARG A 252 -6.74 2.76 -12.52
N ILE A 253 -7.61 1.98 -13.12
CA ILE A 253 -7.30 0.59 -13.43
C ILE A 253 -6.25 0.55 -14.54
N GLN A 254 -5.18 -0.19 -14.33
CA GLN A 254 -4.17 -0.42 -15.34
C GLN A 254 -4.74 -1.27 -16.46
N THR A 255 -4.85 -0.71 -17.66
CA THR A 255 -5.30 -1.43 -18.86
C THR A 255 -4.16 -2.02 -19.68
N ARG A 256 -2.93 -1.49 -19.50
CA ARG A 256 -1.73 -1.92 -20.21
C ARG A 256 -0.55 -1.96 -19.24
N ASN A 257 -0.02 -3.14 -19.00
CA ASN A 257 1.02 -3.36 -18.01
C ASN A 257 2.42 -3.42 -18.63
N PRO A 258 3.38 -2.58 -18.18
CA PRO A 258 4.78 -2.70 -18.58
C PRO A 258 5.45 -4.00 -18.12
N ARG A 259 4.87 -4.72 -17.15
CA ARG A 259 5.33 -6.01 -16.59
C ARG A 259 4.42 -7.18 -16.97
N ALA A 260 4.19 -7.35 -18.27
CA ALA A 260 3.40 -8.48 -18.77
C ALA A 260 3.98 -9.85 -18.35
N ASP A 261 5.29 -9.92 -18.11
CA ASP A 261 5.97 -11.09 -17.57
C ASP A 261 5.50 -11.49 -16.17
N ILE A 262 5.11 -10.53 -15.32
CA ILE A 262 4.55 -10.82 -13.99
C ILE A 262 3.16 -11.45 -14.11
N TYR A 263 2.32 -10.95 -15.03
CA TYR A 263 1.02 -11.57 -15.28
C TYR A 263 1.16 -12.98 -15.86
N ALA A 264 2.07 -13.17 -16.83
CA ALA A 264 2.34 -14.50 -17.37
C ALA A 264 2.82 -15.48 -16.28
N ALA A 265 3.65 -15.01 -15.34
CA ALA A 265 4.08 -15.81 -14.20
C ALA A 265 2.93 -16.12 -13.22
N LEU A 266 2.05 -15.15 -12.97
CA LEU A 266 0.83 -15.35 -12.15
C LEU A 266 -0.12 -16.38 -12.75
N ASP A 267 -0.31 -16.34 -14.08
CA ASP A 267 -1.12 -17.31 -14.82
C ASP A 267 -0.48 -18.71 -14.80
N ALA A 268 0.85 -18.78 -14.77
CA ALA A 268 1.60 -20.02 -14.60
C ALA A 268 1.61 -20.56 -13.15
N GLY A 269 0.90 -19.93 -12.21
CA GLY A 269 0.75 -20.41 -10.84
C GLY A 269 1.80 -19.91 -9.85
N LYS A 270 2.67 -18.98 -10.26
CA LYS A 270 3.76 -18.47 -9.40
C LYS A 270 3.26 -17.71 -8.16
N GLY A 271 2.05 -17.14 -8.21
CA GLY A 271 1.40 -16.53 -7.05
C GLY A 271 1.08 -17.57 -5.96
N ALA A 272 0.58 -18.74 -6.35
CA ALA A 272 0.34 -19.84 -5.43
C ALA A 272 1.65 -20.43 -4.90
N GLU A 273 2.68 -20.56 -5.75
CA GLU A 273 4.02 -20.99 -5.32
C GLU A 273 4.61 -20.07 -4.23
N LEU A 274 4.45 -18.76 -4.38
CA LEU A 274 4.92 -17.78 -3.40
C LEU A 274 4.18 -17.89 -2.05
N TRP A 275 2.87 -18.17 -2.12
CA TRP A 275 1.98 -18.24 -0.97
C TRP A 275 2.33 -19.38 0.00
N GLU A 276 2.76 -20.52 -0.54
CA GLU A 276 3.08 -21.72 0.23
C GLU A 276 4.45 -21.60 0.95
#